data_AF-A0A370H1P7-F1
#
_entry.id   AF-A0A370H1P7-F1
#
_cell.length_a   1.000
_cell.length_b   1.000
_cell.length_c   1.000
_cell.angle_alpha   90.00
_cell.angle_beta   90.00
_cell.angle_gamma   90.00
#
_symmetry.space_group_name_H-M   'P 1'
#
loop_
_entity.id
_entity.type
_entity.pdbx_description
1 polymer ?
#
loop_
_entity_poly.entity_id
_entity_poly.type
_entity_poly.pdbx_seq_one_letter_code
_entity_poly.pdbx_strand_id
1 'polypeptide(L)'
;MRLLNNMRLMTKLAVPVAIFVAISVGLIALARTGLETMATDTQELVEVDAARLRMLLQLSADVNQATIAEKNILADRVIESRPTYASRYEDEKKITLKDTDALVASAHTPEIRAAYDTLKSLIANYFALADQSVAHGLKGYMDDAAMKISNGEARDVRMKVMGLLNEQVDQSTKALELSTKEAKDLAEWTSLTLIVSAVIGLAAAVMLIGAIVVYGIVRPLSGITEAMARLADGDLTVQVTGSERKDEVGRLARSLQVFKDNAVEARRLAAEQEAENDAKMRRAQMLDQLTRQFEANVSTMTHELSSAASELEGTARLMTGVADRARQQSVGVASAAEQTS
;
A
#
# COMPACT_ATOMS: atom_id res chain seq x y z
N MET A 1 7.18 -5.33 16.05
CA MET A 1 8.38 -5.59 15.21
C MET A 1 8.96 -7.00 15.31
N ARG A 2 8.94 -7.69 16.47
CA ARG A 2 9.49 -9.07 16.59
C ARG A 2 8.89 -10.08 15.61
N LEU A 3 7.59 -9.98 15.30
CA LEU A 3 6.90 -10.82 14.32
C LEU A 3 7.46 -10.64 12.90
N LEU A 4 7.55 -9.38 12.44
CA LEU A 4 8.12 -9.04 11.13
C LEU A 4 9.58 -9.51 11.00
N ASN A 5 10.41 -9.34 12.03
CA ASN A 5 11.83 -9.71 11.97
C ASN A 5 12.08 -11.19 11.70
N ASN A 6 11.15 -12.08 12.07
CA ASN A 6 11.29 -13.52 11.92
C ASN A 6 10.64 -14.07 10.63
N MET A 7 9.99 -13.22 9.84
CA MET A 7 9.39 -13.61 8.56
C MET A 7 10.44 -13.66 7.46
N ARG A 8 10.25 -14.59 6.51
CA ARG A 8 11.08 -14.67 5.30
C ARG A 8 11.02 -13.37 4.50
N LEU A 9 12.10 -13.05 3.80
CA LEU A 9 12.24 -11.85 2.98
C LEU A 9 11.11 -11.72 1.94
N MET A 10 10.78 -12.82 1.26
CA MET A 10 9.66 -12.86 0.32
C MET A 10 8.33 -12.49 0.99
N THR A 11 8.07 -12.97 2.20
CA THR A 11 6.84 -12.65 2.93
C THR A 11 6.82 -11.18 3.36
N LYS A 12 7.97 -10.60 3.73
CA LYS A 12 8.07 -9.16 4.05
C LYS A 12 7.79 -8.26 2.86
N LEU A 13 8.10 -8.70 1.64
CA LEU A 13 7.76 -7.98 0.41
C LEU A 13 6.31 -8.22 0.00
N ALA A 14 5.80 -9.44 0.19
CA ALA A 14 4.43 -9.80 -0.19
C ALA A 14 3.35 -9.16 0.69
N VAL A 15 3.59 -9.03 2.01
CA VAL A 15 2.62 -8.42 2.95
C VAL A 15 2.20 -7.00 2.54
N PRO A 16 3.12 -6.05 2.30
CA PRO A 16 2.74 -4.70 1.88
C PRO A 16 1.99 -4.67 0.54
N VAL A 17 2.35 -5.55 -0.41
CA VAL A 17 1.60 -5.69 -1.68
C VAL A 17 0.19 -6.21 -1.43
N ALA A 18 0.02 -7.23 -0.58
CA ALA A 18 -1.29 -7.76 -0.23
C ALA A 18 -2.17 -6.72 0.48
N ILE A 19 -1.59 -5.93 1.38
CA ILE A 19 -2.28 -4.81 2.06
C ILE A 19 -2.69 -3.75 1.04
N PHE A 20 -1.78 -3.38 0.12
CA PHE A 20 -2.09 -2.42 -0.95
C PHE A 20 -3.26 -2.90 -1.80
N VAL A 21 -3.24 -4.16 -2.25
CA VAL A 21 -4.33 -4.76 -3.02
C VAL A 21 -5.64 -4.77 -2.21
N ALA A 22 -5.59 -5.14 -0.93
CA ALA A 22 -6.79 -5.14 -0.09
C ALA A 22 -7.39 -3.73 0.07
N ILE A 23 -6.55 -2.72 0.27
CA ILE A 23 -6.99 -1.31 0.33
C ILE A 23 -7.57 -0.88 -1.02
N SER A 24 -6.92 -1.20 -2.14
CA SER A 24 -7.43 -0.88 -3.48
C SER A 24 -8.79 -1.53 -3.74
N VAL A 25 -8.97 -2.81 -3.38
CA VAL A 25 -10.26 -3.51 -3.50
C VAL A 25 -11.33 -2.85 -2.63
N GLY A 26 -11.00 -2.48 -1.39
CA GLY A 26 -11.92 -1.76 -0.51
C GLY A 26 -12.34 -0.39 -1.06
N LEU A 27 -11.39 0.37 -1.61
CA LEU A 27 -11.68 1.66 -2.26
C LEU A 27 -12.55 1.50 -3.51
N ILE A 28 -12.29 0.47 -4.32
CA ILE A 28 -13.13 0.17 -5.50
C ILE A 28 -14.54 -0.20 -5.06
N ALA A 29 -14.69 -1.01 -4.00
CA ALA A 29 -16.00 -1.38 -3.48
C ALA A 29 -16.78 -0.14 -2.97
N LEU A 30 -16.13 0.73 -2.20
CA LEU A 30 -16.72 1.99 -1.73
C LEU A 30 -17.11 2.92 -2.89
N ALA A 31 -16.22 3.06 -3.88
CA ALA A 31 -16.49 3.86 -5.07
C ALA A 31 -17.71 3.34 -5.83
N ARG A 32 -17.79 2.01 -6.00
CA ARG A 32 -18.92 1.36 -6.66
C ARG A 32 -20.23 1.62 -5.92
N THR A 33 -20.27 1.45 -4.60
CA THR A 33 -21.49 1.70 -3.82
C THR A 33 -21.93 3.17 -3.88
N GLY A 34 -20.97 4.10 -3.85
CA GLY A 34 -21.26 5.53 -4.00
C GLY A 34 -21.84 5.86 -5.38
N LEU A 35 -21.24 5.31 -6.44
CA LEU A 35 -21.71 5.50 -7.81
C LEU A 35 -23.08 4.85 -8.07
N GLU A 36 -23.36 3.68 -7.50
CA GLU A 36 -24.66 3.00 -7.63
C GLU A 36 -25.78 3.80 -6.93
N THR A 37 -25.49 4.39 -5.76
CA THR A 37 -26.45 5.25 -5.05
C THR A 37 -26.74 6.51 -5.88
N MET A 38 -25.70 7.20 -6.35
CA MET A 38 -25.85 8.37 -7.22
C MET A 38 -26.61 8.07 -8.51
N ALA A 39 -26.36 6.91 -9.13
CA ALA A 39 -27.05 6.50 -10.35
C ALA A 39 -28.55 6.30 -10.10
N THR A 40 -28.90 5.66 -8.98
CA THR A 40 -30.29 5.41 -8.58
C THR A 40 -31.05 6.72 -8.35
N ASP A 41 -30.48 7.63 -7.56
CA ASP A 41 -31.09 8.93 -7.25
C ASP A 41 -31.25 9.80 -8.51
N THR A 42 -30.25 9.78 -9.40
CA THR A 42 -30.33 10.51 -10.69
C THR A 42 -31.40 9.90 -11.60
N GLN A 43 -31.56 8.58 -11.59
CA GLN A 43 -32.58 7.91 -12.36
C GLN A 43 -33.98 8.26 -11.84
N GLU A 44 -34.20 8.29 -10.53
CA GLU A 44 -35.47 8.71 -9.93
C GLU A 44 -35.82 10.16 -10.29
N LEU A 45 -34.85 11.08 -10.22
CA LEU A 45 -35.02 12.47 -10.66
C LEU A 45 -35.53 12.61 -12.11
N VAL A 46 -34.95 11.82 -13.03
CA VAL A 46 -35.26 11.92 -14.47
C VAL A 46 -36.53 11.16 -14.83
N GLU A 47 -36.69 9.93 -14.35
CA GLU A 47 -37.77 9.03 -14.76
C GLU A 47 -39.09 9.33 -14.05
N VAL A 48 -39.04 9.89 -12.84
CA VAL A 48 -40.23 10.07 -12.00
C VAL A 48 -40.61 11.55 -11.87
N ASP A 49 -39.70 12.40 -11.39
CA ASP A 49 -40.04 13.80 -11.06
C ASP A 49 -40.12 14.68 -12.31
N ALA A 50 -39.12 14.61 -13.19
CA ALA A 50 -39.12 15.36 -14.44
C ALA A 50 -40.21 14.88 -15.42
N ALA A 51 -40.45 13.56 -15.47
CA ALA A 51 -41.51 12.98 -16.29
C ALA A 51 -42.90 13.48 -15.86
N ARG A 52 -43.17 13.52 -14.55
CA ARG A 52 -44.44 14.00 -14.00
C ARG A 52 -44.66 15.48 -14.25
N LEU A 53 -43.63 16.31 -14.04
CA LEU A 53 -43.69 17.73 -14.37
C LEU A 53 -44.03 17.95 -15.85
N ARG A 54 -43.40 17.17 -16.75
CA ARG A 54 -43.71 17.20 -18.19
C ARG A 54 -45.17 16.82 -18.47
N MET A 55 -45.71 15.79 -17.82
CA MET A 55 -47.10 15.38 -17.98
C MET A 55 -48.08 16.48 -17.56
N LEU A 56 -47.82 17.16 -16.43
CA LEU A 56 -48.63 18.28 -15.96
C LEU A 56 -48.61 19.47 -16.93
N LEU A 57 -47.43 19.82 -17.46
CA LEU A 57 -47.28 20.88 -18.46
C LEU A 57 -47.98 20.52 -19.77
N GLN A 58 -47.87 19.27 -20.22
CA GLN A 58 -48.56 18.78 -21.41
C GLN A 58 -50.08 18.87 -21.23
N LEU A 59 -50.60 18.40 -20.09
CA LEU A 59 -52.03 18.45 -19.80
C LEU A 59 -52.57 19.88 -19.75
N SER A 60 -51.79 20.83 -19.24
CA SER A 60 -52.12 22.27 -19.32
C SER A 60 -52.21 22.75 -20.76
N ALA A 61 -51.29 22.32 -21.63
CA ALA A 61 -51.34 22.63 -23.05
C ALA A 61 -52.58 22.02 -23.73
N ASP A 62 -52.90 20.75 -23.45
CA ASP A 62 -54.02 20.04 -24.09
C ASP A 62 -55.38 20.65 -23.72
N VAL A 63 -55.61 20.97 -22.44
CA VAL A 63 -56.84 21.66 -22.01
C VAL A 63 -56.96 23.03 -22.70
N ASN A 64 -55.84 23.73 -22.90
CA ASN A 64 -55.84 25.01 -23.64
C ASN A 64 -56.13 24.82 -25.13
N GLN A 65 -55.57 23.79 -25.79
CA GLN A 65 -55.87 23.48 -27.19
C GLN A 65 -57.34 23.10 -27.38
N ALA A 66 -57.91 22.29 -26.48
CA ALA A 66 -59.32 21.95 -26.49
C ALA A 66 -60.21 23.19 -26.32
N THR A 67 -59.84 24.10 -25.41
CA THR A 67 -60.55 25.37 -25.21
C THR A 67 -60.50 26.24 -26.47
N ILE A 68 -59.35 26.29 -27.16
CA ILE A 68 -59.21 27.04 -28.41
C ILE A 68 -60.07 26.42 -29.51
N ALA A 69 -60.09 25.08 -29.61
CA ALA A 69 -60.92 24.37 -30.58
C ALA A 69 -62.42 24.62 -30.35
N GLU A 70 -62.88 24.56 -29.09
CA GLU A 70 -64.24 24.96 -28.69
C GLU A 70 -64.54 26.39 -29.16
N LYS A 71 -63.68 27.35 -28.81
CA LYS A 71 -63.88 28.76 -29.15
C LYS A 71 -63.88 29.05 -30.65
N ASN A 72 -63.09 28.33 -31.43
CA ASN A 72 -63.09 28.46 -32.88
C ASN A 72 -64.46 28.09 -33.47
N ILE A 73 -65.15 27.07 -32.93
CA ILE A 73 -66.51 26.71 -33.36
C ILE A 73 -67.49 27.87 -33.10
N LEU A 74 -67.37 28.53 -31.94
CA LEU A 74 -68.27 29.62 -31.55
C LEU A 74 -68.03 30.92 -32.34
N ALA A 75 -66.78 31.17 -32.72
CA ALA A 75 -66.35 32.38 -33.42
C ALA A 75 -66.43 32.26 -34.96
N ASP A 76 -66.58 31.05 -35.50
CA ASP A 76 -66.58 30.83 -36.94
C ASP A 76 -67.90 31.24 -37.61
N ARG A 77 -67.79 32.15 -38.57
CA ARG A 77 -68.91 32.64 -39.40
C ARG A 77 -69.24 31.69 -40.56
N VAL A 78 -68.31 30.84 -40.96
CA VAL A 78 -68.46 29.93 -42.09
C VAL A 78 -68.99 28.59 -41.58
N ILE A 79 -70.22 28.23 -41.96
CA ILE A 79 -70.87 27.01 -41.46
C ILE A 79 -70.14 25.75 -41.95
N GLU A 80 -69.59 25.77 -43.16
CA GLU A 80 -68.92 24.62 -43.78
C GLU A 80 -67.60 24.19 -43.08
N SER A 81 -66.92 25.09 -42.37
CA SER A 81 -65.69 24.80 -41.63
C SER A 81 -65.92 24.30 -40.20
N ARG A 82 -67.14 24.44 -39.66
CA ARG A 82 -67.48 24.01 -38.30
C ARG A 82 -67.31 22.51 -38.04
N PRO A 83 -67.65 21.60 -38.97
CA PRO A 83 -67.36 20.17 -38.78
C PRO A 83 -65.87 19.88 -38.59
N THR A 84 -64.99 20.61 -39.27
CA THR A 84 -63.53 20.48 -39.11
C THR A 84 -63.09 20.91 -37.71
N TYR A 85 -63.62 22.04 -37.21
CA TYR A 85 -63.32 22.48 -35.85
C TYR A 85 -63.90 21.55 -34.78
N ALA A 86 -65.09 20.99 -35.00
CA ALA A 86 -65.68 19.98 -34.12
C ALA A 86 -64.85 18.70 -34.08
N SER A 87 -64.36 18.21 -35.23
CA SER A 87 -63.44 17.07 -35.28
C SER A 87 -62.19 17.35 -34.45
N ARG A 88 -61.60 18.55 -34.62
CA ARG A 88 -60.43 18.94 -33.85
C ARG A 88 -60.72 19.01 -32.34
N TYR A 89 -61.85 19.57 -31.95
CA TYR A 89 -62.25 19.60 -30.53
C TYR A 89 -62.38 18.19 -29.94
N GLU A 90 -63.01 17.25 -30.66
CA GLU A 90 -63.11 15.86 -30.20
C GLU A 90 -61.74 15.17 -30.11
N ASP A 91 -60.83 15.45 -31.05
CA ASP A 91 -59.46 14.94 -31.01
C ASP A 91 -58.69 15.48 -29.77
N GLU A 92 -58.72 16.79 -29.54
CA GLU A 92 -58.05 17.42 -28.38
C GLU A 92 -58.66 16.95 -27.05
N LYS A 93 -59.99 16.78 -27.00
CA LYS A 93 -60.69 16.21 -25.84
C LYS A 93 -60.23 14.78 -25.55
N LYS A 94 -60.15 13.94 -26.58
CA LYS A 94 -59.68 12.56 -26.45
C LYS A 94 -58.23 12.50 -25.96
N ILE A 95 -57.36 13.37 -26.48
CA ILE A 95 -55.97 13.50 -26.03
C ILE A 95 -55.93 13.91 -24.56
N THR A 96 -56.65 14.99 -24.20
CA THR A 96 -56.67 15.52 -22.82
C THR A 96 -57.14 14.46 -21.81
N LEU A 97 -58.21 13.72 -22.12
CA LEU A 97 -58.73 12.67 -21.23
C LEU A 97 -57.75 11.50 -21.09
N LYS A 98 -57.11 11.09 -22.18
CA LYS A 98 -56.07 10.06 -22.16
C LYS A 98 -54.86 10.48 -21.32
N ASP A 99 -54.39 11.72 -21.48
CA ASP A 99 -53.22 12.22 -20.76
C ASP A 99 -53.54 12.46 -19.28
N THR A 100 -54.79 12.81 -18.96
CA THR A 100 -55.31 12.82 -17.58
C THR A 100 -55.28 11.43 -16.95
N ASP A 101 -55.70 10.38 -17.67
CA ASP A 101 -55.64 9.00 -17.17
C ASP A 101 -54.20 8.53 -16.96
N ALA A 102 -53.30 8.89 -17.88
CA ALA A 102 -51.88 8.61 -17.73
C ALA A 102 -51.28 9.30 -16.49
N LEU A 103 -51.67 10.56 -16.24
CA LEU A 103 -51.24 11.31 -15.05
C LEU A 103 -51.73 10.65 -13.75
N VAL A 104 -52.99 10.23 -13.67
CA VAL A 104 -53.51 9.50 -12.50
C VAL A 104 -52.76 8.18 -12.28
N ALA A 105 -52.41 7.48 -13.35
CA ALA A 105 -51.66 6.23 -13.29
C ALA A 105 -50.21 6.40 -12.79
N SER A 106 -49.60 7.58 -12.99
CA SER A 106 -48.24 7.87 -12.50
C SER A 106 -48.18 8.27 -11.02
N ALA A 107 -49.31 8.38 -10.32
CA ALA A 107 -49.33 8.70 -8.90
C ALA A 107 -48.77 7.54 -8.04
N HIS A 108 -47.67 7.81 -7.32
CA HIS A 108 -47.02 6.85 -6.43
C HIS A 108 -47.45 6.94 -4.97
N THR A 109 -48.12 8.03 -4.56
CA THR A 109 -48.63 8.20 -3.19
C THR A 109 -50.15 8.40 -3.18
N PRO A 110 -50.84 8.01 -2.09
CA PRO A 110 -52.28 8.25 -1.95
C PRO A 110 -52.66 9.74 -2.06
N GLU A 111 -51.83 10.63 -1.54
CA GLU A 111 -52.06 12.07 -1.55
C GLU A 111 -52.02 12.62 -2.98
N ILE A 112 -51.03 12.22 -3.77
CA ILE A 112 -50.88 12.64 -5.17
C ILE A 112 -52.01 12.07 -6.02
N ARG A 113 -52.37 10.80 -5.77
CA ARG A 113 -53.50 10.17 -6.47
C ARG A 113 -54.81 10.92 -6.21
N ALA A 114 -55.10 11.30 -4.97
CA ALA A 114 -56.30 12.05 -4.62
C ALA A 114 -56.37 13.42 -5.33
N ALA A 115 -55.22 14.12 -5.45
CA ALA A 115 -55.15 15.37 -6.19
C ALA A 115 -55.41 15.17 -7.69
N TYR A 116 -54.87 14.11 -8.28
CA TYR A 116 -55.07 13.81 -9.71
C TYR A 116 -56.48 13.31 -10.01
N ASP A 117 -57.11 12.56 -9.11
CA ASP A 117 -58.52 12.16 -9.24
C ASP A 117 -59.45 13.38 -9.16
N THR A 118 -59.11 14.36 -8.32
CA THR A 118 -59.82 15.65 -8.27
C THR A 118 -59.67 16.40 -9.59
N LEU A 119 -58.45 16.48 -10.12
CA LEU A 119 -58.18 17.10 -11.42
C LEU A 119 -58.95 16.40 -12.55
N LYS A 120 -58.94 15.07 -12.58
CA LYS A 120 -59.70 14.25 -13.53
C LYS A 120 -61.19 14.54 -13.48
N SER A 121 -61.76 14.63 -12.29
CA SER A 121 -63.17 14.96 -12.09
C SER A 121 -63.51 16.37 -12.60
N LEU A 122 -62.63 17.35 -12.37
CA LEU A 122 -62.80 18.72 -12.87
C LEU A 122 -62.68 18.79 -14.40
N ILE A 123 -61.73 18.07 -15.00
CA ILE A 123 -61.55 18.00 -16.45
C ILE A 123 -62.77 17.35 -17.12
N ALA A 124 -63.29 16.25 -16.56
CA ALA A 124 -64.51 15.62 -17.05
C ALA A 124 -65.72 16.57 -16.98
N ASN A 125 -65.86 17.32 -15.89
CA ASN A 125 -66.91 18.32 -15.74
C ASN A 125 -66.75 19.48 -16.74
N TYR A 126 -65.52 19.96 -16.97
CA TYR A 126 -65.25 20.98 -17.99
C TYR A 126 -65.71 20.50 -19.37
N PHE A 127 -65.33 19.29 -19.78
CA PHE A 127 -65.74 18.74 -21.08
C PHE A 127 -67.25 18.51 -21.17
N ALA A 128 -67.93 18.11 -20.10
CA ALA A 128 -69.39 17.96 -20.11
C ALA A 128 -70.10 19.31 -20.40
N LEU A 129 -69.57 20.43 -19.89
CA LEU A 129 -70.09 21.77 -20.17
C LEU A 129 -69.67 22.27 -21.56
N ALA A 130 -68.41 22.05 -21.95
CA ALA A 130 -67.90 22.43 -23.26
C ALA A 130 -68.64 21.67 -24.38
N ASP A 131 -68.99 20.40 -24.20
CA ASP A 131 -69.80 19.62 -25.14
C ASP A 131 -71.18 20.25 -25.38
N GLN A 132 -71.80 20.79 -24.32
CA GLN A 132 -73.06 21.53 -24.46
C GLN A 132 -72.85 22.82 -25.26
N SER A 133 -71.77 23.56 -24.99
CA SER A 133 -71.44 24.78 -25.74
C SER A 133 -71.19 24.47 -27.23
N VAL A 134 -70.41 23.43 -27.53
CA VAL A 134 -70.13 22.96 -28.89
C VAL A 134 -71.42 22.55 -29.60
N ALA A 135 -72.30 21.77 -28.96
CA ALA A 135 -73.57 21.35 -29.54
C ALA A 135 -74.48 22.52 -29.90
N HIS A 136 -74.43 23.62 -29.14
CA HIS A 136 -75.13 24.87 -29.45
C HIS A 136 -74.42 25.67 -30.57
N GLY A 137 -73.09 25.82 -30.50
CA GLY A 137 -72.30 26.54 -31.50
C GLY A 137 -72.37 25.93 -32.91
N LEU A 138 -72.56 24.62 -33.00
CA LEU A 138 -72.79 23.95 -34.28
C LEU A 138 -74.12 24.34 -34.95
N LYS A 139 -75.11 24.83 -34.19
CA LYS A 139 -76.43 25.23 -34.72
C LYS A 139 -76.44 26.64 -35.31
N GLY A 140 -75.54 27.54 -34.89
CA GLY A 140 -75.61 28.96 -35.27
C GLY A 140 -74.39 29.78 -34.85
N TYR A 141 -74.10 30.85 -35.59
CA TYR A 141 -73.02 31.78 -35.24
C TYR A 141 -73.39 32.60 -34.00
N MET A 142 -72.46 32.72 -33.05
CA MET A 142 -72.67 33.45 -31.78
C MET A 142 -73.97 33.05 -31.08
N ASP A 143 -74.24 31.74 -30.99
CA ASP A 143 -75.38 31.25 -30.23
C ASP A 143 -75.28 31.69 -28.75
N ASP A 144 -76.31 32.37 -28.26
CA ASP A 144 -76.33 32.95 -26.91
C ASP A 144 -76.17 31.88 -25.82
N ALA A 145 -76.76 30.70 -26.02
CA ALA A 145 -76.64 29.61 -25.05
C ALA A 145 -75.22 29.03 -25.06
N ALA A 146 -74.61 28.84 -26.25
CA ALA A 146 -73.22 28.43 -26.37
C ALA A 146 -72.28 29.40 -25.64
N MET A 147 -72.43 30.70 -25.88
CA MET A 147 -71.60 31.74 -25.28
C MET A 147 -71.79 31.87 -23.77
N LYS A 148 -73.02 31.73 -23.28
CA LYS A 148 -73.32 31.75 -21.84
C LYS A 148 -72.68 30.57 -21.12
N ILE A 149 -72.68 29.38 -21.72
CA ILE A 149 -72.03 28.19 -21.16
C ILE A 149 -70.51 28.34 -21.20
N SER A 150 -69.94 28.62 -22.38
CA SER A 150 -68.49 28.75 -22.60
C SER A 150 -67.87 29.82 -21.71
N ASN A 151 -68.48 31.01 -21.63
CA ASN A 151 -67.93 32.13 -20.86
C ASN A 151 -68.38 32.16 -19.39
N GLY A 152 -69.36 31.34 -19.01
CA GLY A 152 -69.86 31.19 -17.65
C GLY A 152 -69.32 29.93 -16.99
N GLU A 153 -70.19 28.94 -16.80
CA GLU A 153 -69.88 27.73 -16.03
C GLU A 153 -68.66 26.97 -16.55
N ALA A 154 -68.51 26.80 -17.88
CA ALA A 154 -67.37 26.10 -18.45
C ALA A 154 -66.05 26.83 -18.18
N ARG A 155 -66.04 28.17 -18.30
CA ARG A 155 -64.89 29.02 -17.95
C ARG A 155 -64.54 28.88 -16.49
N ASP A 156 -65.51 28.89 -15.59
CA ASP A 156 -65.28 28.80 -14.15
C ASP A 156 -64.68 27.44 -13.75
N VAL A 157 -65.17 26.35 -14.33
CA VAL A 157 -64.56 25.02 -14.13
C VAL A 157 -63.16 24.97 -14.73
N ARG A 158 -62.94 25.50 -15.93
CA ARG A 158 -61.60 25.58 -16.54
C ARG A 158 -60.62 26.39 -15.70
N MET A 159 -61.04 27.49 -15.08
CA MET A 159 -60.18 28.26 -14.16
C MET A 159 -59.77 27.43 -12.95
N LYS A 160 -60.66 26.59 -12.41
CA LYS A 160 -60.32 25.64 -11.33
C LYS A 160 -59.32 24.57 -11.80
N VAL A 161 -59.52 24.01 -13.00
CA VAL A 161 -58.58 23.06 -13.63
C VAL A 161 -57.19 23.68 -13.76
N MET A 162 -57.09 24.87 -14.35
CA MET A 162 -55.83 25.58 -14.56
C MET A 162 -55.16 25.99 -13.25
N GLY A 163 -55.95 26.44 -12.27
CA GLY A 163 -55.45 26.74 -10.93
C GLY A 163 -54.82 25.53 -10.25
N LEU A 164 -55.51 24.38 -10.29
CA LEU A 164 -55.01 23.14 -9.72
C LEU A 164 -53.79 22.59 -10.48
N LEU A 165 -53.77 22.68 -11.81
CA LEU A 165 -52.61 22.31 -12.63
C LEU A 165 -51.39 23.17 -12.28
N ASN A 166 -51.56 24.49 -12.17
CA ASN A 166 -50.46 25.40 -11.82
C ASN A 166 -49.92 25.12 -10.42
N GLU A 167 -50.79 24.86 -9.45
CA GLU A 167 -50.39 24.45 -8.10
C GLU A 167 -49.57 23.15 -8.14
N GLN A 168 -50.01 22.16 -8.91
CA GLN A 168 -49.29 20.88 -9.05
C GLN A 168 -47.95 21.03 -9.79
N VAL A 169 -47.88 21.92 -10.79
CA VAL A 169 -46.64 22.27 -11.47
C VAL A 169 -45.66 22.95 -10.51
N ASP A 170 -46.12 23.90 -9.69
CA ASP A 170 -45.28 24.59 -8.69
C ASP A 170 -44.75 23.61 -7.63
N GLN A 171 -45.62 22.74 -7.11
CA GLN A 171 -45.23 21.69 -6.16
C GLN A 171 -44.21 20.72 -6.76
N SER A 172 -44.45 20.25 -7.99
CA SER A 172 -43.54 19.34 -8.69
C SER A 172 -42.20 20.02 -9.04
N THR A 173 -42.21 21.31 -9.37
CA THR A 173 -41.00 22.09 -9.64
C THR A 173 -40.16 22.25 -8.38
N LYS A 174 -40.77 22.62 -7.25
CA LYS A 174 -40.09 22.73 -5.94
C LYS A 174 -39.51 21.40 -5.47
N ALA A 175 -40.26 20.32 -5.64
CA ALA A 175 -39.77 18.97 -5.33
C ALA A 175 -38.55 18.63 -6.20
N LEU A 176 -38.62 18.89 -7.51
CA LEU A 176 -37.50 18.63 -8.42
C LEU A 176 -36.26 19.46 -8.09
N GLU A 177 -36.42 20.73 -7.73
CA GLU A 177 -35.32 21.60 -7.28
C GLU A 177 -34.66 21.08 -6.00
N LEU A 178 -35.47 20.66 -5.01
CA LEU A 178 -34.98 20.10 -3.75
C LEU A 178 -34.22 18.80 -4.00
N SER A 179 -34.82 17.85 -4.72
CA SER A 179 -34.21 16.56 -5.04
C SER A 179 -32.92 16.75 -5.87
N THR A 180 -32.89 17.71 -6.80
CA THR A 180 -31.68 18.06 -7.57
C THR A 180 -30.56 18.59 -6.66
N LYS A 181 -30.92 19.40 -5.65
CA LYS A 181 -29.96 19.92 -4.67
C LYS A 181 -29.43 18.80 -3.78
N GLU A 182 -30.30 17.93 -3.27
CA GLU A 182 -29.92 16.79 -2.43
C GLU A 182 -29.00 15.82 -3.18
N ALA A 183 -29.31 15.52 -4.45
CA ALA A 183 -28.45 14.68 -5.29
C ALA A 183 -27.06 15.32 -5.53
N LYS A 184 -26.98 16.65 -5.70
CA LYS A 184 -25.70 17.36 -5.80
C LYS A 184 -24.91 17.30 -4.51
N ASP A 185 -25.55 17.58 -3.37
CA ASP A 185 -24.89 17.55 -2.06
C ASP A 185 -24.38 16.12 -1.78
N LEU A 186 -25.18 15.09 -2.06
CA LEU A 186 -24.77 13.68 -1.93
C LEU A 186 -23.59 13.34 -2.85
N ALA A 187 -23.60 13.81 -4.09
CA ALA A 187 -22.51 13.61 -5.04
C ALA A 187 -21.21 14.24 -4.55
N GLU A 188 -21.26 15.47 -4.03
CA GLU A 188 -20.10 16.17 -3.47
C GLU A 188 -19.55 15.44 -2.23
N TRP A 189 -20.42 15.05 -1.30
CA TRP A 189 -20.03 14.29 -0.10
C TRP A 189 -19.41 12.93 -0.44
N THR A 190 -20.02 12.22 -1.39
CA THR A 190 -19.52 10.92 -1.87
C THR A 190 -18.15 11.09 -2.52
N SER A 191 -18.01 12.07 -3.42
CA SER A 191 -16.74 12.38 -4.09
C SER A 191 -15.64 12.75 -3.09
N LEU A 192 -15.93 13.65 -2.14
CA LEU A 192 -14.98 14.04 -1.09
C LEU A 192 -14.55 12.84 -0.25
N THR A 193 -15.51 12.01 0.17
CA THR A 193 -15.24 10.81 0.98
C THR A 193 -14.37 9.81 0.23
N LEU A 194 -14.61 9.60 -1.07
CA LEU A 194 -13.78 8.74 -1.92
C LEU A 194 -12.37 9.29 -2.08
N ILE A 195 -12.21 10.59 -2.34
CA ILE A 195 -10.89 11.22 -2.49
C ILE A 195 -10.12 11.13 -1.16
N VAL A 196 -10.73 11.52 -0.04
CA VAL A 196 -10.08 11.52 1.27
C VAL A 196 -9.72 10.10 1.70
N SER A 197 -10.62 9.12 1.55
CA SER A 197 -10.33 7.73 1.87
C SER A 197 -9.24 7.13 0.97
N ALA A 198 -9.22 7.47 -0.32
CA ALA A 198 -8.17 7.05 -1.25
C ALA A 198 -6.80 7.65 -0.88
N VAL A 199 -6.74 8.96 -0.59
CA VAL A 199 -5.51 9.64 -0.18
C VAL A 199 -4.98 9.07 1.12
N ILE A 200 -5.83 8.91 2.15
CA ILE A 200 -5.43 8.34 3.44
C ILE A 200 -4.99 6.88 3.26
N GLY A 201 -5.75 6.07 2.53
CA GLY A 201 -5.44 4.67 2.28
C GLY A 201 -4.11 4.49 1.55
N LEU A 202 -3.86 5.29 0.51
CA LEU A 202 -2.63 5.26 -0.26
C LEU A 202 -1.43 5.75 0.57
N ALA A 203 -1.58 6.85 1.30
CA ALA A 203 -0.53 7.38 2.17
C ALA A 203 -0.15 6.38 3.28
N ALA A 204 -1.16 5.76 3.92
CA ALA A 204 -0.95 4.73 4.93
C ALA A 204 -0.25 3.49 4.35
N ALA A 205 -0.66 3.05 3.15
CA ALA A 205 0.01 1.97 2.44
C ALA A 205 1.48 2.31 2.21
N VAL A 206 1.79 3.43 1.55
CA VAL A 206 3.17 3.86 1.25
C VAL A 206 4.02 3.95 2.51
N MET A 207 3.52 4.57 3.59
CA MET A 207 4.23 4.63 4.87
C MET A 207 4.51 3.25 5.44
N LEU A 208 3.55 2.33 5.39
CA LEU A 208 3.71 0.97 5.89
C LEU A 208 4.71 0.18 5.07
N ILE A 209 4.65 0.27 3.73
CA ILE A 209 5.65 -0.36 2.84
C ILE A 209 7.04 0.19 3.17
N GLY A 210 7.19 1.51 3.22
CA GLY A 210 8.45 2.18 3.52
C GLY A 210 9.02 1.73 4.87
N ALA A 211 8.18 1.66 5.92
CA ALA A 211 8.60 1.19 7.23
C ALA A 211 9.06 -0.29 7.19
N ILE A 212 8.32 -1.19 6.54
CA ILE A 212 8.71 -2.61 6.45
C ILE A 212 10.03 -2.77 5.69
N VAL A 213 10.20 -2.07 4.57
CA VAL A 213 11.42 -2.15 3.76
C VAL A 213 12.62 -1.58 4.52
N VAL A 214 12.50 -0.36 5.07
CA VAL A 214 13.61 0.32 5.75
C VAL A 214 14.03 -0.43 7.01
N TYR A 215 13.10 -0.75 7.90
CA TYR A 215 13.43 -1.36 9.19
C TYR A 215 13.56 -2.90 9.12
N GLY A 216 12.88 -3.55 8.18
CA GLY A 216 12.86 -5.01 8.08
C GLY A 216 13.96 -5.59 7.18
N ILE A 217 14.46 -4.80 6.22
CA ILE A 217 15.39 -5.25 5.16
C ILE A 217 16.63 -4.35 5.07
N VAL A 218 16.46 -3.06 4.75
CA VAL A 218 17.57 -2.16 4.42
C VAL A 218 18.50 -1.98 5.61
N ARG A 219 18.00 -1.53 6.77
CA ARG A 219 18.84 -1.31 7.96
C ARG A 219 19.60 -2.57 8.42
N PRO A 220 18.96 -3.75 8.55
CA PRO A 220 19.68 -4.97 8.91
C PRO A 220 20.74 -5.39 7.89
N LEU A 221 20.45 -5.27 6.59
CA LEU A 221 21.44 -5.59 5.55
C LEU A 221 22.61 -4.61 5.58
N SER A 222 22.36 -3.31 5.70
CA SER A 222 23.41 -2.30 5.85
C SER A 222 24.31 -2.60 7.06
N GLY A 223 23.73 -3.00 8.20
CA GLY A 223 24.50 -3.37 9.39
C GLY A 223 25.40 -4.60 9.18
N ILE A 224 24.91 -5.63 8.45
CA ILE A 224 25.73 -6.80 8.09
C ILE A 224 26.85 -6.40 7.13
N THR A 225 26.55 -5.58 6.12
CA THR A 225 27.54 -5.10 5.15
C THR A 225 28.64 -4.27 5.82
N GLU A 226 28.28 -3.38 6.73
CA GLU A 226 29.22 -2.57 7.50
C GLU A 226 30.09 -3.43 8.42
N ALA A 227 29.49 -4.42 9.11
CA ALA A 227 30.24 -5.35 9.95
C ALA A 227 31.22 -6.20 9.15
N MET A 228 30.84 -6.64 7.95
CA MET A 228 31.73 -7.39 7.04
C MET A 228 32.89 -6.52 6.55
N ALA A 229 32.64 -5.26 6.18
CA ALA A 229 33.69 -4.33 5.76
C ALA A 229 34.74 -4.13 6.86
N ARG A 230 34.30 -3.86 8.09
CA ARG A 230 35.21 -3.72 9.25
C ARG A 230 36.03 -4.97 9.52
N LEU A 231 35.40 -6.15 9.39
CA LEU A 231 36.09 -7.42 9.58
C LEU A 231 37.15 -7.66 8.49
N ALA A 232 36.86 -7.25 7.24
CA ALA A 232 37.82 -7.29 6.14
C ALA A 232 39.01 -6.32 6.36
N ASP A 233 38.77 -5.18 7.01
CA ASP A 233 39.81 -4.23 7.43
C ASP A 233 40.61 -4.71 8.67
N GLY A 234 40.30 -5.90 9.21
CA GLY A 234 41.02 -6.52 10.33
C GLY A 234 40.51 -6.13 11.72
N ASP A 235 39.39 -5.41 11.82
CA ASP A 235 38.74 -5.09 13.09
C ASP A 235 37.91 -6.27 13.61
N LEU A 236 38.51 -7.06 14.49
CA LEU A 236 37.88 -8.21 15.14
C LEU A 236 36.96 -7.84 16.32
N THR A 237 36.86 -6.56 16.68
CA THR A 237 36.02 -6.12 17.81
C THR A 237 34.57 -5.87 17.40
N VAL A 238 34.30 -5.78 16.09
CA VAL A 238 32.97 -5.48 15.54
C VAL A 238 31.91 -6.47 16.03
N GLN A 239 30.75 -5.96 16.45
CA GLN A 239 29.63 -6.80 16.89
C GLN A 239 28.72 -7.14 15.71
N VAL A 240 28.48 -8.43 15.48
CA VAL A 240 27.52 -8.89 14.47
C VAL A 240 26.14 -8.92 15.10
N THR A 241 25.29 -7.96 14.73
CA THR A 241 23.90 -7.85 15.23
C THR A 241 22.93 -8.65 14.36
N GLY A 242 21.82 -9.12 14.94
CA GLY A 242 20.74 -9.79 14.21
C GLY A 242 20.90 -11.30 14.02
N SER A 243 21.84 -11.94 14.70
CA SER A 243 22.06 -13.39 14.66
C SER A 243 20.88 -14.19 15.26
N GLU A 244 20.07 -13.55 16.11
CA GLU A 244 18.85 -14.11 16.72
C GLU A 244 17.65 -14.20 15.76
N ARG A 245 17.72 -13.53 14.61
CA ARG A 245 16.61 -13.50 13.64
C ARG A 245 16.44 -14.85 12.95
N LYS A 246 15.19 -15.25 12.71
CA LYS A 246 14.85 -16.53 12.06
C LYS A 246 14.72 -16.46 10.53
N ASP A 247 15.04 -15.33 9.93
CA ASP A 247 14.91 -15.07 8.50
C ASP A 247 16.25 -15.22 7.73
N GLU A 248 16.22 -14.92 6.43
CA GLU A 248 17.40 -14.96 5.56
C GLU A 248 18.49 -13.99 6.00
N VAL A 249 18.11 -12.82 6.53
CA VAL A 249 19.04 -11.84 7.10
C VAL A 249 19.75 -12.43 8.34
N GLY A 250 19.00 -13.09 9.23
CA GLY A 250 19.59 -13.78 10.37
C GLY A 250 20.52 -14.93 9.99
N ARG A 251 20.25 -15.63 8.88
CA ARG A 251 21.19 -16.63 8.34
C ARG A 251 22.51 -15.98 7.93
N LEU A 252 22.46 -14.83 7.23
CA LEU A 252 23.67 -14.09 6.86
C LEU A 252 24.43 -13.59 8.09
N ALA A 253 23.73 -13.05 9.10
CA ALA A 253 24.36 -12.61 10.35
C ALA A 253 25.05 -13.76 11.09
N ARG A 254 24.44 -14.95 11.18
CA ARG A 254 25.09 -16.12 11.78
C ARG A 254 26.31 -16.58 10.99
N SER A 255 26.26 -16.58 9.66
CA SER A 255 27.43 -16.91 8.84
C SER A 255 28.57 -15.90 9.06
N LEU A 256 28.26 -14.61 9.15
CA LEU A 256 29.24 -13.58 9.44
C LEU A 256 29.85 -13.74 10.84
N GLN A 257 29.05 -14.14 11.84
CA GLN A 257 29.55 -14.45 13.18
C GLN A 257 30.58 -15.59 13.15
N VAL A 258 30.30 -16.69 12.43
CA VAL A 258 31.26 -17.79 12.27
C VAL A 258 32.55 -17.32 11.58
N PHE A 259 32.44 -16.44 10.58
CA PHE A 259 33.62 -15.88 9.90
C PHE A 259 34.47 -15.03 10.86
N LYS A 260 33.83 -14.21 11.70
CA LYS A 260 34.50 -13.45 12.77
C LYS A 260 35.19 -14.38 13.75
N ASP A 261 34.51 -15.40 14.25
CA ASP A 261 35.04 -16.33 15.25
C ASP A 261 36.28 -17.07 14.70
N ASN A 262 36.23 -17.50 13.43
CA ASN A 262 37.38 -18.09 12.74
C ASN A 262 38.54 -17.11 12.57
N ALA A 263 38.27 -15.84 12.25
CA ALA A 263 39.31 -14.81 12.12
C ALA A 263 39.99 -14.49 13.46
N VAL A 264 39.22 -14.46 14.55
CA VAL A 264 39.75 -14.33 15.91
C VAL A 264 40.66 -15.50 16.27
N GLU A 265 40.19 -16.73 16.01
CA GLU A 265 40.95 -17.93 16.31
C GLU A 265 42.23 -18.04 15.47
N ALA A 266 42.16 -17.70 14.18
CA ALA A 266 43.35 -17.65 13.32
C ALA A 266 44.39 -16.65 13.84
N ARG A 267 43.96 -15.48 14.34
CA ARG A 267 44.87 -14.48 14.92
C ARG A 267 45.48 -14.97 16.24
N ARG A 268 44.71 -15.70 17.06
CA ARG A 268 45.21 -16.34 18.29
C ARG A 268 46.28 -17.38 17.96
N LEU A 269 46.00 -18.29 17.03
CA LEU A 269 46.95 -19.33 16.60
C LEU A 269 48.21 -18.74 15.97
N ALA A 270 48.09 -17.67 15.18
CA ALA A 270 49.24 -16.97 14.63
C ALA A 270 50.13 -16.37 15.73
N ALA A 271 49.53 -15.74 16.74
CA ALA A 271 50.27 -15.19 17.89
C ALA A 271 50.94 -16.29 18.74
N GLU A 272 50.29 -17.44 18.91
CA GLU A 272 50.88 -18.60 19.60
C GLU A 272 52.07 -19.17 18.81
N GLN A 273 51.93 -19.29 17.49
CA GLN A 273 53.00 -19.78 16.64
C GLN A 273 54.21 -18.83 16.62
N GLU A 274 53.98 -17.52 16.61
CA GLU A 274 55.01 -16.49 16.73
C GLU A 274 55.74 -16.60 18.08
N ALA A 275 54.99 -16.72 19.19
CA ALA A 275 55.57 -16.90 20.52
C ALA A 275 56.39 -18.20 20.65
N GLU A 276 55.92 -19.30 20.06
CA GLU A 276 56.69 -20.56 19.99
C GLU A 276 57.98 -20.40 19.17
N ASN A 277 57.91 -19.73 18.02
CA ASN A 277 59.09 -19.49 17.19
C ASN A 277 60.11 -18.63 17.93
N ASP A 278 59.67 -17.58 18.62
CA ASP A 278 60.52 -16.76 19.48
C ASP A 278 61.15 -17.56 20.62
N ALA A 279 60.38 -18.45 21.25
CA ALA A 279 60.91 -19.35 22.28
C ALA A 279 61.95 -20.33 21.73
N LYS A 280 61.72 -20.90 20.54
CA LYS A 280 62.68 -21.78 19.86
C LYS A 280 63.95 -21.03 19.49
N MET A 281 63.85 -19.81 18.95
CA MET A 281 65.00 -18.96 18.64
C MET A 281 65.82 -18.64 19.90
N ARG A 282 65.17 -18.24 21.00
CA ARG A 282 65.85 -17.99 22.29
C ARG A 282 66.56 -19.25 22.81
N ARG A 283 65.91 -20.42 22.71
CA ARG A 283 66.51 -21.69 23.12
C ARG A 283 67.71 -22.06 22.25
N ALA A 284 67.61 -21.88 20.93
CA ALA A 284 68.73 -22.13 20.01
C ALA A 284 69.93 -21.22 20.32
N GLN A 285 69.69 -19.93 20.57
CA GLN A 285 70.74 -18.98 20.99
C GLN A 285 71.40 -19.40 22.31
N MET A 286 70.61 -19.83 23.29
CA MET A 286 71.12 -20.31 24.57
C MET A 286 71.97 -21.59 24.42
N LEU A 287 71.52 -22.54 23.59
CA LEU A 287 72.28 -23.77 23.31
C LEU A 287 73.59 -23.48 22.56
N ASP A 288 73.59 -22.56 21.60
CA ASP A 288 74.82 -22.12 20.91
C ASP A 288 75.82 -21.55 21.91
N GLN A 289 75.36 -20.67 22.81
CA GLN A 289 76.20 -20.07 23.84
C GLN A 289 76.77 -21.12 24.80
N LEU A 290 75.94 -22.06 25.28
CA LEU A 290 76.39 -23.16 26.14
C LEU A 290 77.41 -24.06 25.43
N THR A 291 77.20 -24.34 24.15
CA THR A 291 78.11 -25.18 23.34
C THR A 291 79.47 -24.50 23.20
N ARG A 292 79.52 -23.21 22.84
CA ARG A 292 80.77 -22.44 22.77
C ARG A 292 81.51 -22.41 24.11
N GLN A 293 80.77 -22.28 25.21
CA GLN A 293 81.37 -22.26 26.54
C GLN A 293 81.90 -23.64 26.94
N PHE A 294 81.20 -24.71 26.58
CA PHE A 294 81.69 -26.08 26.76
C PHE A 294 82.94 -26.34 25.93
N GLU A 295 82.96 -25.96 24.65
CA GLU A 295 84.15 -26.06 23.78
C GLU A 295 85.35 -25.33 24.37
N ALA A 296 85.15 -24.11 24.87
CA ALA A 296 86.18 -23.34 25.55
C ALA A 296 86.71 -24.08 26.79
N ASN A 297 85.82 -24.59 27.64
CA ASN A 297 86.20 -25.34 28.85
C ASN A 297 86.95 -26.64 28.53
N VAL A 298 86.50 -27.40 27.53
CA VAL A 298 87.18 -28.62 27.07
C VAL A 298 88.55 -28.29 26.49
N SER A 299 88.66 -27.23 25.69
CA SER A 299 89.96 -26.75 25.19
C SER A 299 90.92 -26.43 26.33
N THR A 300 90.45 -25.74 27.38
CA THR A 300 91.26 -25.47 28.58
C THR A 300 91.68 -26.75 29.29
N MET A 301 90.75 -27.68 29.55
CA MET A 301 91.05 -28.95 30.21
C MET A 301 92.04 -29.82 29.41
N THR A 302 91.90 -29.88 28.09
CA THR A 302 92.85 -30.63 27.23
C THR A 302 94.24 -30.00 27.23
N HIS A 303 94.32 -28.66 27.27
CA HIS A 303 95.59 -27.95 27.42
C HIS A 303 96.24 -28.25 28.78
N GLU A 304 95.48 -28.20 29.88
CA GLU A 304 95.94 -28.56 31.22
C GLU A 304 96.42 -30.02 31.30
N LEU A 305 95.66 -30.95 30.72
CA LEU A 305 96.02 -32.37 30.68
C LEU A 305 97.30 -32.60 29.85
N SER A 306 97.44 -31.93 28.71
CA SER A 306 98.65 -31.99 27.90
C SER A 306 99.87 -31.47 28.66
N SER A 307 99.71 -30.37 29.41
CA SER A 307 100.77 -29.86 30.28
C SER A 307 101.16 -30.86 31.37
N ALA A 308 100.18 -31.45 32.07
CA ALA A 308 100.43 -32.47 33.10
C ALA A 308 101.08 -33.74 32.54
N ALA A 309 100.68 -34.19 31.35
CA ALA A 309 101.29 -35.34 30.68
C ALA A 309 102.75 -35.06 30.28
N SER A 310 103.04 -33.85 29.78
CA SER A 310 104.40 -33.44 29.45
C SER A 310 105.30 -33.35 30.69
N GLU A 311 104.75 -32.94 31.83
CA GLU A 311 105.43 -32.93 33.13
C GLU A 311 105.70 -34.36 33.64
N LEU A 312 104.73 -35.28 33.50
CA LEU A 312 104.91 -36.70 33.79
C LEU A 312 105.97 -37.34 32.89
N GLU A 313 105.99 -37.03 31.60
CA GLU A 313 107.03 -37.50 30.66
C GLU A 313 108.41 -37.00 31.08
N GLY A 314 108.53 -35.70 31.42
CA GLY A 314 109.76 -35.13 31.95
C GLY A 314 110.23 -35.84 33.22
N THR A 315 109.31 -36.12 34.14
CA THR A 315 109.59 -36.86 35.37
C THR A 315 110.03 -38.30 35.09
N ALA A 316 109.38 -39.01 34.16
CA ALA A 316 109.76 -40.35 33.76
C ALA A 316 111.16 -40.40 33.11
N ARG A 317 111.50 -39.44 32.24
CA ARG A 317 112.85 -39.31 31.67
C ARG A 317 113.91 -39.07 32.75
N LEU A 318 113.60 -38.23 33.74
CA LEU A 318 114.47 -38.03 34.91
C LEU A 318 114.68 -39.33 35.69
N MET A 319 113.61 -40.10 35.94
CA MET A 319 113.72 -41.42 36.58
C MET A 319 114.58 -42.39 35.78
N THR A 320 114.42 -42.48 34.46
CA THR A 320 115.28 -43.31 33.60
C THR A 320 116.74 -42.87 33.69
N GLY A 321 117.01 -41.57 33.68
CA GLY A 321 118.37 -41.04 33.85
C GLY A 321 118.95 -41.25 35.26
N VAL A 322 118.12 -41.39 36.30
CA VAL A 322 118.56 -41.80 37.64
C VAL A 322 118.85 -43.30 37.67
N ALA A 323 118.01 -44.13 37.05
CA ALA A 323 118.23 -45.57 36.95
C ALA A 323 119.50 -45.91 36.17
N ASP A 324 119.78 -45.22 35.07
CA ASP A 324 121.02 -45.40 34.29
C ASP A 324 122.27 -44.97 35.08
N ARG A 325 122.19 -43.87 35.84
CA ARG A 325 123.29 -43.46 36.74
C ARG A 325 123.51 -44.46 37.86
N ALA A 326 122.44 -44.98 38.46
CA ALA A 326 122.54 -46.05 39.47
C ALA A 326 123.16 -47.32 38.87
N ARG A 327 122.83 -47.66 37.62
CA ARG A 327 123.44 -48.77 36.88
C ARG A 327 124.93 -48.53 36.61
N GLN A 328 125.32 -47.35 36.14
CA GLN A 328 126.73 -46.98 35.94
C GLN A 328 127.54 -46.97 37.24
N GLN A 329 126.98 -46.45 38.34
CA GLN A 329 127.62 -46.53 39.65
C GLN A 329 127.77 -47.97 40.12
N SER A 330 126.77 -48.82 39.90
CA SER A 330 126.85 -50.25 40.24
C SER A 330 127.94 -50.97 39.43
N VAL A 331 128.09 -50.65 38.14
CA VAL A 331 129.20 -51.14 37.30
C VAL A 331 130.55 -50.60 37.77
N GLY A 332 130.61 -49.31 38.13
CA GLY A 332 131.81 -48.67 38.68
C GLY A 332 132.28 -49.31 39.98
N VAL A 333 131.35 -49.58 40.91
CA VAL A 333 131.62 -50.29 42.17
C VAL A 333 132.08 -51.72 41.91
N ALA A 334 131.47 -52.42 40.94
CA ALA A 334 131.91 -53.76 40.54
C ALA A 334 133.35 -53.75 39.97
N SER A 335 133.69 -52.78 39.10
CA SER A 335 135.05 -52.65 38.56
C SER A 335 136.10 -52.25 39.60
N ALA A 336 135.74 -51.43 40.59
CA ALA A 336 136.63 -51.09 41.70
C ALA A 336 136.86 -52.29 42.64
N ALA A 337 135.85 -53.15 42.81
CA ALA A 337 135.99 -54.39 43.57
C ALA A 337 136.93 -55.40 42.87
N GLU A 338 136.92 -55.49 41.53
CA GLU A 338 137.84 -56.36 40.77
C GLU A 338 139.31 -55.92 40.82
N GLN A 339 139.60 -54.61 40.88
CA GLN A 339 140.97 -54.08 41.01
C GLN A 339 141.59 -54.29 42.40
N THR A 340 140.81 -54.76 43.37
CA THR A 340 141.24 -54.97 44.76
C THR A 340 141.45 -56.46 45.10
N SER A 341 141.38 -57.36 44.09
CA SER A 341 141.64 -58.81 44.24
C SER A 341 142.89 -59.26 43.52
#